data_AF-A0A956X3M7-F1
#
_entry.id   AF-A0A956X3M7-F1
#
_cell.length_a   1.000
_cell.length_b   1.000
_cell.length_c   1.000
_cell.angle_alpha   90.00
_cell.angle_beta   90.00
_cell.angle_gamma   90.00
#
_symmetry.space_group_name_H-M   'P 1'
#
loop_
_entity.id
_entity.type
_entity.pdbx_description
1 polymer ?
#
loop_
_entity_poly.entity_id
_entity_poly.type
_entity_poly.pdbx_seq_one_letter_code
_entity_poly.pdbx_strand_id
1 'polypeptide(L)'
;MNDTLGLVIGFTLTLLIYSFVIGDNPVYRLAVHILVGVSAAYAGVYVLRQVILPVFAQLAINPISLNSLLWLVPILLALLLILQRISRLSWLGDNATALLVGVGAAVALVGAISGTLLPQVMTFYGRGNAALTPLEGLIVAVLTICTLLTFHFTGKRNEQGEWIRPFWQRGLVQLGQAVLMITFGALFAGILSTSLILLTERISYYFMQFTQLLP
;
A
#
# COMPACT_ATOMS: atom_id res chain seq x y z
N MET A 1 18.95 24.40 -16.54
CA MET A 1 17.66 25.09 -16.27
C MET A 1 16.59 24.16 -15.70
N ASN A 2 16.53 22.88 -16.09
CA ASN A 2 15.56 21.93 -15.52
C ASN A 2 15.92 21.47 -14.10
N ASP A 3 17.22 21.31 -13.80
CA ASP A 3 17.65 20.80 -12.49
C ASP A 3 17.40 21.80 -11.37
N THR A 4 17.57 23.10 -11.62
CA THR A 4 17.30 24.17 -10.65
C THR A 4 15.82 24.30 -10.34
N LEU A 5 14.93 24.10 -11.32
CA LEU A 5 13.47 24.13 -11.11
C LEU A 5 12.99 22.94 -10.27
N GLY A 6 13.42 21.72 -10.61
CA GLY A 6 13.06 20.52 -9.83
C GLY A 6 13.51 20.62 -8.38
N LEU A 7 14.65 21.29 -8.16
CA LEU A 7 15.20 21.54 -6.86
C LEU A 7 14.42 22.53 -6.03
N VAL A 8 14.08 23.68 -6.60
CA VAL A 8 13.26 24.70 -5.92
C VAL A 8 11.90 24.13 -5.57
N ILE A 9 11.29 23.34 -6.47
CA ILE A 9 10.02 22.66 -6.23
C ILE A 9 10.18 21.64 -5.09
N GLY A 10 11.20 20.78 -5.16
CA GLY A 10 11.46 19.76 -4.13
C GLY A 10 11.75 20.34 -2.75
N PHE A 11 12.53 21.42 -2.69
CA PHE A 11 12.81 22.16 -1.46
C PHE A 11 11.55 22.76 -0.85
N THR A 12 10.76 23.45 -1.68
CA THR A 12 9.51 24.06 -1.24
C THR A 12 8.56 22.99 -0.72
N LEU A 13 8.35 21.89 -1.46
CA LEU A 13 7.47 20.80 -1.03
C LEU A 13 7.92 20.15 0.29
N THR A 14 9.23 19.98 0.47
CA THR A 14 9.80 19.43 1.70
C THR A 14 9.50 20.34 2.90
N LEU A 15 9.69 21.65 2.75
CA LEU A 15 9.32 22.63 3.77
C LEU A 15 7.81 22.62 4.09
N LEU A 16 6.96 22.54 3.05
CA LEU A 16 5.50 22.47 3.25
C LEU A 16 5.09 21.26 4.08
N ILE A 17 5.71 20.09 3.86
CA ILE A 17 5.41 18.87 4.61
C ILE A 17 5.93 18.98 6.06
N TYR A 18 7.14 19.48 6.27
CA TYR A 18 7.70 19.70 7.62
C TYR A 18 6.93 20.74 8.44
N SER A 19 6.20 21.64 7.78
CA SER A 19 5.30 22.59 8.43
C SER A 19 4.29 21.91 9.36
N PHE A 20 4.01 20.60 9.18
CA PHE A 20 3.19 19.81 10.10
C PHE A 20 3.67 19.83 11.55
N VAL A 21 4.99 19.91 11.79
CA VAL A 21 5.58 19.90 13.15
C VAL A 21 5.11 21.10 13.98
N ILE A 22 4.77 22.20 13.33
CA ILE A 22 4.33 23.46 13.96
C ILE A 22 2.79 23.46 14.20
N GLY A 23 2.08 22.42 13.75
CA GLY A 23 0.63 22.26 13.86
C GLY A 23 -0.09 22.27 12.50
N ASP A 24 -1.41 22.25 12.56
CA ASP A 24 -2.30 22.02 11.41
C ASP A 24 -2.53 23.31 10.57
N ASN A 25 -1.50 23.70 9.80
CA ASN A 25 -1.50 24.93 9.00
C ASN A 25 -2.03 24.71 7.56
N PRO A 26 -2.54 25.76 6.90
CA PRO A 26 -3.04 25.67 5.52
C PRO A 26 -1.95 25.26 4.51
N VAL A 27 -0.69 25.54 4.84
CA VAL A 27 0.51 25.28 4.05
C VAL A 27 0.78 23.76 3.94
N TYR A 28 0.74 23.05 5.06
CA TYR A 28 0.79 21.59 5.13
C TYR A 28 -0.39 20.96 4.40
N ARG A 29 -1.61 21.46 4.63
CA ARG A 29 -2.81 20.97 3.94
C ARG A 29 -2.64 21.07 2.43
N LEU A 30 -2.12 22.16 1.90
CA LEU A 30 -1.85 22.33 0.47
C LEU A 30 -0.90 21.23 -0.04
N ALA A 31 0.20 20.97 0.65
CA ALA A 31 1.13 19.90 0.26
C ALA A 31 0.47 18.51 0.24
N VAL A 32 -0.38 18.20 1.22
CA VAL A 32 -1.13 16.95 1.23
C VAL A 32 -2.10 16.87 0.04
N HIS A 33 -2.80 17.95 -0.29
CA HIS A 33 -3.70 17.97 -1.45
C HIS A 33 -2.93 17.81 -2.76
N ILE A 34 -1.75 18.43 -2.90
CA ILE A 34 -0.86 18.22 -4.06
C ILE A 34 -0.43 16.75 -4.12
N LEU A 35 0.02 16.19 -3.01
CA LEU A 35 0.49 14.79 -2.94
C LEU A 35 -0.62 13.83 -3.38
N VAL A 36 -1.79 13.93 -2.75
CA VAL A 36 -2.95 13.08 -3.08
C VAL A 36 -3.42 13.33 -4.52
N GLY A 37 -3.44 14.58 -4.96
CA GLY A 37 -3.81 14.96 -6.32
C GLY A 37 -2.87 14.38 -7.38
N VAL A 38 -1.56 14.45 -7.16
CA VAL A 38 -0.55 13.88 -8.07
C VAL A 38 -0.62 12.35 -8.07
N SER A 39 -0.79 11.71 -6.91
CA SER A 39 -0.99 10.25 -6.84
C SER A 39 -2.24 9.80 -7.59
N ALA A 40 -3.36 10.52 -7.42
CA ALA A 40 -4.60 10.24 -8.14
C ALA A 40 -4.45 10.49 -9.65
N ALA A 41 -3.77 11.56 -10.05
CA ALA A 41 -3.50 11.88 -11.45
C ALA A 41 -2.62 10.80 -12.10
N TYR A 42 -1.56 10.35 -11.43
CA TYR A 42 -0.69 9.27 -11.92
C TYR A 42 -1.49 7.98 -12.11
N ALA A 43 -2.28 7.57 -11.11
CA ALA A 43 -3.15 6.40 -11.23
C ALA A 43 -4.15 6.55 -12.39
N GLY A 44 -4.76 7.73 -12.55
CA GLY A 44 -5.67 8.02 -13.66
C GLY A 44 -4.99 7.91 -15.03
N VAL A 45 -3.80 8.49 -15.19
CA VAL A 45 -3.01 8.41 -16.43
C VAL A 45 -2.59 6.97 -16.72
N TYR A 46 -2.21 6.22 -15.68
CA TYR A 46 -1.85 4.81 -15.80
C TYR A 46 -3.02 3.99 -16.33
N VAL A 47 -4.21 4.13 -15.74
CA VAL A 47 -5.44 3.47 -16.23
C VAL A 47 -5.77 3.91 -17.64
N LEU A 48 -5.66 5.20 -17.96
CA LEU A 48 -5.90 5.71 -19.31
C LEU A 48 -4.98 5.06 -20.34
N ARG A 49 -3.68 4.97 -20.06
CA ARG A 49 -2.69 4.44 -20.99
C ARG A 49 -2.68 2.92 -21.08
N GLN A 50 -2.88 2.24 -19.96
CA GLN A 50 -2.75 0.78 -19.91
C GLN A 50 -4.07 0.03 -20.09
N VAL A 51 -5.20 0.68 -19.84
CA VAL A 51 -6.51 0.05 -19.93
C VAL A 51 -7.34 0.71 -21.01
N ILE A 52 -7.59 2.03 -20.91
CA ILE A 52 -8.59 2.69 -21.76
C ILE A 52 -8.13 2.79 -23.22
N LEU A 53 -6.95 3.38 -23.49
CA LEU A 53 -6.41 3.52 -24.85
C LEU A 53 -6.25 2.20 -25.60
N PRO A 54 -5.63 1.13 -25.05
CA PRO A 54 -5.46 -0.11 -25.79
C PRO A 54 -6.79 -0.79 -26.11
N VAL A 55 -7.80 -0.60 -25.26
CA VAL A 55 -9.15 -1.13 -25.51
C VAL A 55 -9.81 -0.42 -26.69
N PHE A 56 -9.79 0.91 -26.71
CA PHE A 56 -10.34 1.68 -27.85
C PHE A 56 -9.58 1.39 -29.15
N ALA A 57 -8.25 1.23 -29.08
CA ALA A 57 -7.44 0.88 -30.23
C ALA A 57 -7.76 -0.52 -30.77
N GLN A 58 -7.94 -1.52 -29.91
CA GLN A 58 -8.31 -2.88 -30.33
C GLN A 58 -9.72 -2.95 -30.93
N LEU A 59 -10.68 -2.22 -30.34
CA LEU A 59 -12.05 -2.15 -30.83
C LEU A 59 -12.13 -1.47 -32.21
N ALA A 60 -11.28 -0.47 -32.47
CA ALA A 60 -11.21 0.21 -33.77
C ALA A 60 -10.64 -0.68 -34.90
N ILE A 61 -9.76 -1.64 -34.57
CA ILE A 61 -9.08 -2.47 -35.57
C ILE A 61 -9.87 -3.77 -35.83
N ASN A 62 -10.39 -4.44 -34.80
CA ASN A 62 -11.03 -5.76 -34.92
C ASN A 62 -12.27 -5.94 -34.00
N PRO A 63 -13.44 -5.40 -34.38
CA PRO A 63 -14.61 -5.35 -33.50
C PRO A 63 -15.24 -6.72 -33.16
N ILE A 64 -14.96 -7.78 -33.93
CA ILE A 64 -15.66 -9.09 -33.84
C ILE A 64 -14.74 -10.20 -33.30
N SER A 65 -13.48 -9.89 -32.98
CA SER A 65 -12.55 -10.89 -32.44
C SER A 65 -12.89 -11.28 -30.99
N LEU A 66 -12.77 -12.56 -30.64
CA LEU A 66 -13.02 -13.07 -29.28
C LEU A 66 -12.19 -12.34 -28.20
N ASN A 67 -10.95 -11.96 -28.54
CA ASN A 67 -10.12 -11.13 -27.66
C ASN A 67 -10.72 -9.74 -27.45
N SER A 68 -11.22 -9.08 -28.49
CA SER A 68 -11.86 -7.76 -28.36
C SER A 68 -13.15 -7.79 -27.53
N LEU A 69 -13.84 -8.93 -27.48
CA LEU A 69 -15.06 -9.10 -26.69
C LEU A 69 -14.78 -9.19 -25.18
N LEU A 70 -13.66 -9.82 -24.78
CA LEU A 70 -13.20 -9.84 -23.38
C LEU A 70 -12.88 -8.43 -22.86
N TRP A 71 -12.38 -7.55 -23.74
CA TRP A 71 -12.07 -6.15 -23.42
C TRP A 71 -13.30 -5.23 -23.29
N LEU A 72 -14.50 -5.67 -23.72
CA LEU A 72 -15.75 -4.93 -23.48
C LEU A 72 -16.16 -4.94 -22.01
N VAL A 73 -15.75 -5.95 -21.24
CA VAL A 73 -16.10 -6.06 -19.81
C VAL A 73 -15.55 -4.87 -19.00
N PRO A 74 -14.26 -4.48 -19.10
CA PRO A 74 -13.75 -3.26 -18.47
C PRO A 74 -14.46 -1.97 -18.90
N ILE A 75 -14.83 -1.83 -20.19
CA ILE A 75 -15.56 -0.64 -20.68
C ILE A 75 -16.94 -0.59 -20.05
N LEU A 76 -17.65 -1.72 -20.01
CA LEU A 76 -18.98 -1.81 -19.44
C LEU A 76 -18.95 -1.49 -17.94
N LEU A 77 -17.95 -1.98 -17.21
CA LEU A 77 -17.74 -1.63 -15.80
C LEU A 77 -17.38 -0.14 -15.60
N ALA A 78 -16.54 0.43 -16.47
CA ALA A 78 -16.20 1.85 -16.43
C ALA A 78 -17.41 2.74 -16.74
N LEU A 79 -18.26 2.32 -17.69
CA LEU A 79 -19.51 2.99 -18.02
C LEU A 79 -20.50 2.92 -16.85
N LEU A 80 -20.67 1.73 -16.25
CA LEU A 80 -21.53 1.55 -15.07
C LEU A 80 -21.09 2.43 -13.89
N LEU A 81 -19.78 2.64 -13.70
CA LEU A 81 -19.26 3.57 -12.69
C LEU A 81 -19.62 5.03 -12.98
N ILE A 82 -19.61 5.45 -14.24
CA ILE A 82 -20.04 6.82 -14.62
C ILE A 82 -21.55 6.98 -14.40
N LEU A 83 -22.34 5.93 -14.67
CA LEU A 83 -23.79 5.94 -14.44
C LEU A 83 -24.16 6.03 -12.95
N GLN A 84 -23.27 5.65 -12.02
CA GLN A 84 -23.45 5.83 -10.58
C GLN A 84 -23.62 7.31 -10.19
N ARG A 85 -23.11 8.26 -10.99
CA ARG A 85 -23.30 9.69 -10.74
C ARG A 85 -24.77 10.14 -10.91
N ILE A 86 -25.63 9.27 -11.44
CA ILE A 86 -27.07 9.48 -11.61
C ILE A 86 -27.80 8.68 -10.51
N SER A 87 -28.40 9.37 -9.55
CA SER A 87 -29.03 8.77 -8.35
C SER A 87 -30.12 7.71 -8.63
N ARG A 88 -30.68 7.69 -9.85
CA ARG A 88 -31.76 6.77 -10.24
C ARG A 88 -31.29 5.38 -10.65
N LEU A 89 -29.99 5.15 -10.85
CA LEU A 89 -29.41 3.83 -11.16
C LEU A 89 -28.41 3.34 -10.09
N SER A 90 -28.47 3.90 -8.87
CA SER A 90 -27.51 3.58 -7.80
C SER A 90 -27.46 2.10 -7.43
N TRP A 91 -28.56 1.35 -7.60
CA TRP A 91 -28.60 -0.09 -7.30
C TRP A 91 -27.64 -0.93 -8.18
N LEU A 92 -27.42 -0.54 -9.45
CA LEU A 92 -26.35 -1.15 -10.26
C LEU A 92 -24.96 -0.65 -9.84
N GLY A 93 -24.87 0.60 -9.37
CA GLY A 93 -23.64 1.22 -8.87
C GLY A 93 -23.12 0.60 -7.57
N ASP A 94 -24.01 0.17 -6.67
CA ASP A 94 -23.63 -0.45 -5.39
C ASP A 94 -22.96 -1.82 -5.58
N ASN A 95 -23.42 -2.60 -6.57
CA ASN A 95 -22.73 -3.84 -6.95
C ASN A 95 -21.34 -3.55 -7.56
N ALA A 96 -21.20 -2.44 -8.29
CA ALA A 96 -19.92 -2.02 -8.86
C ALA A 96 -18.94 -1.51 -7.79
N THR A 97 -19.40 -0.79 -6.76
CA THR A 97 -18.55 -0.38 -5.63
C THR A 97 -18.14 -1.55 -4.76
N ALA A 98 -19.05 -2.50 -4.49
CA ALA A 98 -18.70 -3.75 -3.82
C ALA A 98 -17.64 -4.53 -4.60
N LEU A 99 -17.75 -4.57 -5.93
CA LEU A 99 -16.74 -5.17 -6.80
C LEU A 99 -15.42 -4.39 -6.75
N LEU A 100 -15.43 -3.05 -6.80
CA LEU A 100 -14.21 -2.24 -6.67
C LEU A 100 -13.51 -2.44 -5.33
N VAL A 101 -14.26 -2.46 -4.23
CA VAL A 101 -13.71 -2.71 -2.89
C VAL A 101 -13.20 -4.14 -2.79
N GLY A 102 -13.92 -5.12 -3.34
CA GLY A 102 -13.50 -6.51 -3.39
C GLY A 102 -12.22 -6.71 -4.21
N VAL A 103 -12.14 -6.10 -5.39
CA VAL A 103 -10.94 -6.11 -6.25
C VAL A 103 -9.79 -5.37 -5.57
N GLY A 104 -10.04 -4.21 -4.97
CA GLY A 104 -9.03 -3.47 -4.23
C GLY A 104 -8.46 -4.26 -3.05
N ALA A 105 -9.33 -4.91 -2.29
CA ALA A 105 -8.94 -5.81 -1.20
C ALA A 105 -8.17 -7.03 -1.71
N ALA A 106 -8.59 -7.64 -2.82
CA ALA A 106 -7.90 -8.76 -3.44
C ALA A 106 -6.51 -8.37 -3.96
N VAL A 107 -6.39 -7.22 -4.62
CA VAL A 107 -5.11 -6.68 -5.10
C VAL A 107 -4.19 -6.35 -3.92
N ALA A 108 -4.69 -5.74 -2.86
CA ALA A 108 -3.91 -5.48 -1.64
C ALA A 108 -3.43 -6.79 -0.99
N LEU A 109 -4.30 -7.79 -0.90
CA LEU A 109 -3.98 -9.11 -0.35
C LEU A 109 -2.91 -9.82 -1.19
N VAL A 110 -3.10 -9.91 -2.51
CA VAL A 110 -2.13 -10.52 -3.43
C VAL A 110 -0.82 -9.72 -3.44
N GLY A 111 -0.89 -8.39 -3.37
CA GLY A 111 0.27 -7.52 -3.25
C GLY A 111 1.06 -7.76 -1.97
N ALA A 112 0.38 -7.99 -0.84
CA ALA A 112 1.04 -8.37 0.40
C ALA A 112 1.66 -9.78 0.30
N ILE A 113 0.93 -10.77 -0.21
CA ILE A 113 1.45 -12.14 -0.35
C ILE A 113 2.65 -12.18 -1.28
N SER A 114 2.53 -11.61 -2.49
CA SER A 114 3.58 -11.64 -3.51
C SER A 114 4.71 -10.64 -3.24
N GLY A 115 4.41 -9.52 -2.58
CA GLY A 115 5.39 -8.49 -2.27
C GLY A 115 6.17 -8.74 -0.99
N THR A 116 5.59 -9.45 -0.01
CA THR A 116 6.25 -9.71 1.28
C THR A 116 6.40 -11.19 1.58
N LEU A 117 5.31 -11.96 1.63
CA LEU A 117 5.35 -13.34 2.13
C LEU A 117 6.14 -14.28 1.23
N LEU A 118 5.90 -14.23 -0.08
CA LEU A 118 6.61 -15.08 -1.05
C LEU A 118 8.12 -14.74 -1.09
N PRO A 119 8.55 -13.47 -1.24
CA PRO A 119 9.96 -13.12 -1.15
C PRO A 119 10.59 -13.54 0.17
N GLN A 120 9.89 -13.40 1.30
CA GLN A 120 10.39 -13.86 2.60
C GLN A 120 10.64 -15.38 2.57
N VAL A 121 9.65 -16.19 2.20
CA VAL A 121 9.79 -17.65 2.07
C VAL A 121 10.91 -18.03 1.10
N MET A 122 10.98 -17.38 -0.05
CA MET A 122 12.04 -17.63 -1.04
C MET A 122 13.41 -17.19 -0.55
N THR A 123 13.54 -16.16 0.30
CA THR A 123 14.83 -15.82 0.93
C THR A 123 15.25 -16.84 1.99
N PHE A 124 14.30 -17.51 2.65
CA PHE A 124 14.60 -18.64 3.54
C PHE A 124 15.10 -19.87 2.77
N TYR A 125 14.53 -20.17 1.59
CA TYR A 125 14.94 -21.31 0.75
C TYR A 125 16.14 -21.01 -0.17
N GLY A 126 16.22 -19.79 -0.71
CA GLY A 126 17.15 -19.38 -1.76
C GLY A 126 18.47 -18.78 -1.26
N ARG A 127 18.55 -18.40 0.02
CA ARG A 127 19.85 -18.24 0.67
C ARG A 127 20.39 -19.64 0.94
N GLY A 128 21.10 -20.20 -0.04
CA GLY A 128 21.95 -21.39 0.07
C GLY A 128 23.13 -21.23 1.05
N ASN A 129 22.95 -20.46 2.12
CA ASN A 129 23.82 -20.48 3.27
C ASN A 129 23.27 -21.54 4.20
N ALA A 130 23.97 -22.66 4.28
CA ALA A 130 23.82 -23.73 5.27
C ALA A 130 24.05 -23.26 6.74
N ALA A 131 23.76 -22.00 7.05
CA ALA A 131 24.13 -21.32 8.29
C ALA A 131 22.95 -20.73 9.06
N LEU A 132 21.72 -20.77 8.53
CA LEU A 132 20.55 -20.73 9.42
C LEU A 132 20.32 -22.17 9.85
N THR A 133 20.65 -22.46 11.11
CA THR A 133 20.43 -23.80 11.67
C THR A 133 18.94 -24.17 11.50
N PRO A 134 18.58 -25.47 11.30
CA PRO A 134 17.17 -25.90 11.20
C PRO A 134 16.27 -25.37 12.34
N LEU A 135 16.89 -25.01 13.47
CA LEU A 135 16.28 -24.38 14.62
C LEU A 135 15.73 -22.97 14.33
N GLU A 136 16.44 -22.13 13.56
CA GLU A 136 15.99 -20.77 13.25
C GLU A 136 14.76 -20.78 12.33
N GLY A 137 14.74 -21.67 11.34
CA GLY A 137 13.58 -21.88 10.49
C GLY A 137 12.36 -22.38 11.29
N LEU A 138 12.58 -23.28 12.25
CA LEU A 138 11.53 -23.74 13.17
C LEU A 138 11.00 -22.58 14.03
N ILE A 139 11.89 -21.75 14.58
CA ILE A 139 11.50 -20.59 15.40
C ILE A 139 10.66 -19.62 14.56
N VAL A 140 11.10 -19.25 13.36
CA VAL A 140 10.35 -18.34 12.49
C VAL A 140 9.00 -18.95 12.09
N ALA A 141 8.93 -20.24 11.78
CA ALA A 141 7.68 -20.92 11.45
C ALA A 141 6.71 -20.89 12.64
N VAL A 142 7.18 -21.20 13.85
CA VAL A 142 6.37 -21.17 15.08
C VAL A 142 5.88 -19.76 15.39
N LEU A 143 6.75 -18.75 15.29
CA LEU A 143 6.36 -17.34 15.50
C LEU A 143 5.34 -16.87 14.47
N THR A 144 5.49 -17.27 13.21
CA THR A 144 4.54 -16.95 12.13
C THR A 144 3.17 -17.58 12.41
N ILE A 145 3.14 -18.85 12.82
CA ILE A 145 1.90 -19.55 13.20
C ILE A 145 1.24 -18.85 14.40
N CYS A 146 2.00 -18.52 15.45
CA CYS A 146 1.47 -17.80 16.62
C CYS A 146 0.88 -16.44 16.23
N THR A 147 1.54 -15.73 15.32
CA THR A 147 1.09 -14.43 14.80
C THR A 147 -0.20 -14.57 14.00
N LEU A 148 -0.30 -15.55 13.10
CA LEU A 148 -1.52 -15.82 12.34
C LEU A 148 -2.70 -16.24 13.24
N LEU A 149 -2.43 -17.05 14.27
CA LEU A 149 -3.44 -17.43 15.26
C LEU A 149 -3.96 -16.24 16.08
N THR A 150 -3.16 -15.18 16.23
CA THR A 150 -3.60 -13.93 16.88
C THR A 150 -4.70 -13.23 16.08
N PHE A 151 -4.61 -13.25 14.74
CA PHE A 151 -5.60 -12.68 13.83
C PHE A 151 -6.77 -13.62 13.51
N HIS A 152 -6.77 -14.86 14.01
CA HIS A 152 -7.87 -15.78 13.78
C HIS A 152 -9.06 -15.42 14.68
N PHE A 153 -10.03 -14.70 14.12
CA PHE A 153 -11.25 -14.23 14.81
C PHE A 153 -12.36 -15.30 14.92
N THR A 154 -12.03 -16.59 15.08
CA THR A 154 -13.05 -17.63 15.35
C THR A 154 -13.24 -17.78 16.85
N GLY A 155 -14.01 -16.87 17.44
CA GLY A 155 -14.55 -17.07 18.78
C GLY A 155 -16.01 -17.50 18.68
N LYS A 156 -16.34 -18.67 19.23
CA LYS A 156 -17.74 -19.00 19.51
C LYS A 156 -18.24 -18.03 20.58
N ARG A 157 -19.29 -17.27 20.27
CA ARG A 157 -20.07 -16.55 21.27
C ARG A 157 -20.77 -17.58 22.15
N ASN A 158 -20.56 -17.50 23.45
CA ASN A 158 -21.43 -18.20 24.39
C ASN A 158 -22.77 -17.44 24.50
N GLU A 159 -23.81 -18.07 25.05
CA GLU A 159 -25.17 -17.51 25.16
C GLU A 159 -25.25 -16.17 25.95
N GLN A 160 -24.17 -15.79 26.65
CA GLN A 160 -24.04 -14.56 27.45
C GLN A 160 -23.16 -13.47 26.79
N GLY A 161 -22.72 -13.66 25.55
CA GLY A 161 -21.98 -12.62 24.80
C GLY A 161 -20.49 -12.46 25.14
N GLU A 162 -19.96 -13.23 26.09
CA GLU A 162 -18.52 -13.24 26.40
C GLU A 162 -17.72 -14.18 25.48
N TRP A 163 -16.56 -13.69 25.04
CA TRP A 163 -15.64 -14.38 24.15
C TRP A 163 -14.76 -15.36 24.93
N ILE A 164 -15.21 -16.60 25.12
CA ILE A 164 -14.41 -17.61 25.81
C ILE A 164 -13.48 -18.31 24.80
N ARG A 165 -12.18 -18.01 24.86
CA ARG A 165 -11.15 -18.71 24.08
C ARG A 165 -10.61 -19.92 24.87
N PRO A 166 -10.38 -21.09 24.21
CA PRO A 166 -9.78 -22.26 24.86
C PRO A 166 -8.39 -21.93 25.43
N PHE A 167 -8.04 -22.57 26.54
CA PHE A 167 -6.84 -22.27 27.33
C PHE A 167 -5.54 -22.34 26.49
N TRP A 168 -5.41 -23.36 25.64
CA TRP A 168 -4.27 -23.52 24.71
C TRP A 168 -4.14 -22.37 23.70
N GLN A 169 -5.25 -21.76 23.27
CA GLN A 169 -5.21 -20.60 22.38
C GLN A 169 -4.83 -19.30 23.11
N ARG A 170 -5.10 -19.17 24.41
CA ARG A 170 -4.76 -17.94 25.15
C ARG A 170 -3.25 -17.69 25.21
N GLY A 171 -2.45 -18.73 25.51
CA GLY A 171 -1.00 -18.60 25.57
C GLY A 171 -0.36 -18.32 24.19
N LEU A 172 -0.79 -19.04 23.15
CA LEU A 172 -0.28 -18.85 21.79
C LEU A 172 -0.62 -17.47 21.22
N VAL A 173 -1.82 -16.95 21.51
CA VAL A 173 -2.26 -15.62 21.07
C VAL A 173 -1.50 -14.52 21.82
N GLN A 174 -1.23 -14.66 23.12
CA GLN A 174 -0.40 -13.68 23.85
C GLN A 174 1.02 -13.62 23.31
N LEU A 175 1.61 -14.78 22.98
CA LEU A 175 2.92 -14.85 22.35
C LEU A 175 2.90 -14.12 20.99
N GLY A 176 1.92 -14.42 20.14
CA GLY A 176 1.76 -13.71 18.85
C GLY A 176 1.54 -12.20 18.99
N GLN A 177 0.78 -11.76 20.00
CA GLN A 177 0.63 -10.32 20.32
C GLN A 177 1.95 -9.67 20.75
N ALA A 178 2.75 -10.34 21.58
CA ALA A 178 4.06 -9.84 21.98
C ALA A 178 5.00 -9.72 20.77
N VAL A 179 5.00 -10.71 19.88
CA VAL A 179 5.76 -10.67 18.63
C VAL A 179 5.33 -9.48 17.79
N LEU A 180 4.03 -9.27 17.60
CA LEU A 180 3.51 -8.12 16.87
C LEU A 180 3.93 -6.78 17.48
N MET A 181 3.88 -6.63 18.81
CA MET A 181 4.34 -5.42 19.48
C MET A 181 5.82 -5.15 19.21
N ILE A 182 6.65 -6.19 19.28
CA ILE A 182 8.09 -6.09 18.98
C ILE A 182 8.31 -5.73 17.51
N THR A 183 7.62 -6.39 16.58
CA THR A 183 7.75 -6.14 15.14
C THR A 183 7.29 -4.73 14.77
N PHE A 184 6.14 -4.28 15.26
CA PHE A 184 5.66 -2.91 15.01
C PHE A 184 6.58 -1.87 15.65
N GLY A 185 7.12 -2.13 16.84
CA GLY A 185 8.13 -1.28 17.46
C GLY A 185 9.40 -1.16 16.61
N ALA A 186 9.91 -2.28 16.09
CA ALA A 186 11.06 -2.30 15.20
C ALA A 186 10.79 -1.58 13.86
N LEU A 187 9.62 -1.80 13.26
CA LEU A 187 9.22 -1.11 12.03
C LEU A 187 9.10 0.40 12.25
N PHE A 188 8.49 0.83 13.35
CA PHE A 188 8.37 2.24 13.71
C PHE A 188 9.75 2.88 13.91
N ALA A 189 10.64 2.22 14.65
CA ALA A 189 12.02 2.68 14.82
C ALA A 189 12.79 2.75 13.48
N GLY A 190 12.58 1.77 12.60
CA GLY A 190 13.17 1.75 11.26
C GLY A 190 12.68 2.92 10.39
N ILE A 191 11.38 3.19 10.40
CA ILE A 191 10.78 4.33 9.68
C ILE A 191 11.29 5.66 10.23
N LEU A 192 11.36 5.83 11.55
CA LEU A 192 11.93 7.02 12.18
C LEU A 192 13.40 7.21 11.81
N SER A 193 14.21 6.16 11.91
CA SER A 193 15.62 6.18 11.53
C SER A 193 15.78 6.59 10.06
N THR A 194 15.01 5.97 9.17
CA THR A 194 15.01 6.29 7.74
C THR A 194 14.59 7.73 7.50
N SER A 195 13.57 8.21 8.20
CA SER A 195 13.09 9.60 8.08
C SER A 195 14.14 10.61 8.55
N LEU A 196 14.85 10.31 9.64
CA LEU A 196 15.97 11.13 10.14
C LEU A 196 17.17 11.11 9.19
N ILE A 197 17.49 9.96 8.60
CA ILE A 197 18.54 9.83 7.58
C ILE A 197 18.18 10.67 6.35
N LEU A 198 16.97 10.51 5.80
CA LEU A 198 16.50 11.28 4.66
C LEU A 198 16.47 12.79 4.95
N LEU A 199 16.09 13.18 6.15
CA LEU A 199 16.15 14.59 6.58
C LEU A 199 17.59 15.11 6.56
N THR A 200 18.51 14.34 7.12
CA THR A 200 19.94 14.69 7.18
C THR A 200 20.53 14.78 5.78
N GLU A 201 20.21 13.83 4.90
CA GLU A 201 20.61 13.85 3.49
C GLU A 201 20.06 15.08 2.76
N ARG A 202 18.79 15.43 3.00
CA ARG A 202 18.18 16.62 2.40
C ARG A 202 18.83 17.91 2.90
N ILE A 203 19.05 18.05 4.20
CA ILE A 203 19.75 19.23 4.76
C ILE A 203 21.17 19.32 4.18
N SER A 204 21.91 18.21 4.15
CA SER A 204 23.26 18.13 3.60
C SER A 204 23.30 18.52 2.12
N TYR A 205 22.35 18.01 1.33
CA TYR A 205 22.20 18.36 -0.09
C TYR A 205 22.03 19.87 -0.30
N TYR A 206 21.11 20.50 0.44
CA TYR A 206 20.90 21.95 0.33
C TYR A 206 22.10 22.75 0.84
N PHE A 207 22.77 22.30 1.90
CA PHE A 207 23.98 22.94 2.42
C PHE A 207 25.11 22.92 1.38
N MET A 208 25.39 21.76 0.80
CA MET A 208 26.42 21.60 -0.24
C MET A 208 26.14 22.49 -1.45
N GLN A 209 24.88 22.53 -1.89
CA GLN A 209 24.52 23.37 -3.03
C GLN A 209 24.59 24.87 -2.71
N PHE A 210 24.22 25.27 -1.50
CA PHE A 210 24.37 26.64 -1.03
C PHE A 210 25.85 27.05 -1.02
N THR A 211 26.75 26.16 -0.56
CA THR A 211 28.20 26.42 -0.59
C THR A 211 28.79 26.47 -1.99
N GLN A 212 28.18 25.82 -2.99
CA GLN A 212 28.59 25.93 -4.40
C GLN A 212 28.06 27.20 -5.08
N LEU A 213 27.03 27.84 -4.52
CA LEU A 213 26.44 29.09 -5.00
C LEU A 213 27.11 30.34 -4.40
N LEU A 214 27.82 30.19 -3.27
CA LEU A 214 28.70 31.20 -2.71
C LEU A 214 30.09 31.06 -3.36
N PRO A 215 30.65 32.11 -4.01
CA PRO A 215 31.98 32.08 -4.59
C PRO A 215 33.09 31.94 -3.54
#